data_AF-A0A9D7KQR4-F1
#
_entry.id   AF-A0A9D7KQR4-F1
#
_cell.length_a   1.000
_cell.length_b   1.000
_cell.length_c   1.000
_cell.angle_alpha   90.00
_cell.angle_beta   90.00
_cell.angle_gamma   90.00
#
_symmetry.space_group_name_H-M   'P 1'
#
loop_
_entity.id
_entity.type
_entity.pdbx_description
1 polymer ?
#
loop_
_entity_poly.entity_id
_entity_poly.type
_entity_poly.pdbx_seq_one_letter_code
_entity_poly.pdbx_strand_id
1 'polypeptide(L)'
;MKISKIQMEAFINSVNMFKKHNVKIIATISPIYLPEWGENDKFIMQLKEIIKSVGGEFLDYSRDPRFMRKKELCYDDLHLMGTAATEFSYIFGADLNKLSHLRTK
;
A
#
# COMPACT_ATOMS: atom_id res chain seq x y z
N MET A 1 -2.63 -14.18 0.00
CA MET A 1 -3.33 -13.58 1.17
C MET A 1 -4.82 -13.51 0.85
N LYS A 2 -5.71 -14.02 1.71
CA LYS A 2 -7.15 -13.98 1.47
C LYS A 2 -7.80 -12.95 2.38
N ILE A 3 -8.37 -11.90 1.80
CA ILE A 3 -9.12 -10.87 2.53
C ILE A 3 -10.56 -11.34 2.64
N SER A 4 -11.14 -11.26 3.83
CA SER A 4 -12.54 -11.61 4.03
C SER A 4 -13.47 -10.55 3.45
N LYS A 5 -14.71 -10.93 3.11
CA LYS A 5 -15.74 -9.97 2.67
C LYS A 5 -15.92 -8.83 3.68
N ILE A 6 -15.90 -9.15 4.97
CA ILE A 6 -16.03 -8.18 6.07
C ILE A 6 -14.88 -7.18 6.08
N GLN A 7 -13.63 -7.64 5.87
CA GLN A 7 -12.46 -6.75 5.79
C GLN A 7 -12.55 -5.81 4.58
N MET A 8 -13.03 -6.30 3.44
CA MET A 8 -13.24 -5.45 2.25
C MET A 8 -14.33 -4.40 2.49
N GLU A 9 -15.46 -4.80 3.07
CA GLU A 9 -16.55 -3.86 3.41
C GLU A 9 -16.08 -2.79 4.40
N ALA A 10 -15.32 -3.18 5.43
CA ALA A 10 -14.73 -2.24 6.38
C ALA A 10 -13.76 -1.26 5.70
N PHE A 11 -12.94 -1.72 4.75
CA PHE A 11 -12.05 -0.88 3.97
C PHE A 11 -12.83 0.15 3.14
N ILE A 12 -13.83 -0.30 2.37
CA ILE A 12 -14.69 0.57 1.56
C ILE A 12 -15.38 1.63 2.43
N ASN A 13 -15.94 1.21 3.57
CA ASN A 13 -16.58 2.13 4.51
C ASN A 13 -15.61 3.19 5.05
N SER A 14 -14.37 2.80 5.35
CA SER A 14 -13.32 3.73 5.81
C SER A 14 -12.96 4.76 4.73
N VAL A 15 -12.79 4.31 3.48
CA VAL A 15 -12.50 5.17 2.34
C VAL A 15 -13.63 6.17 2.08
N ASN A 16 -14.88 5.71 2.13
CA ASN A 16 -16.06 6.57 1.99
C ASN A 16 -16.18 7.59 3.12
N MET A 17 -15.85 7.21 4.36
CA MET A 17 -15.81 8.12 5.50
C MET A 17 -14.76 9.21 5.28
N PHE A 18 -13.53 8.86 4.90
CA PHE A 18 -12.50 9.86 4.60
C PHE A 18 -12.96 10.84 3.51
N LYS A 19 -13.58 10.34 2.44
CA LYS A 19 -14.16 11.18 1.38
C LYS A 19 -15.23 12.13 1.91
N LYS A 20 -16.16 11.64 2.74
CA LYS A 20 -17.24 12.43 3.36
C LYS A 20 -16.68 13.57 4.21
N HIS A 21 -15.55 13.36 4.87
CA HIS A 21 -14.88 14.36 5.71
C HIS A 21 -13.85 15.20 4.96
N ASN A 22 -13.83 15.13 3.62
CA ASN A 22 -12.86 15.83 2.76
C ASN A 22 -11.39 15.55 3.15
N VAL A 23 -11.13 14.35 3.66
CA VAL A 23 -9.79 13.87 3.98
C VAL A 23 -9.14 13.35 2.69
N LYS A 24 -7.98 13.92 2.35
CA LYS A 24 -7.18 13.42 1.24
C LYS A 24 -6.53 12.09 1.64
N ILE A 25 -6.64 11.11 0.76
CA ILE A 25 -6.12 9.76 1.00
C ILE A 25 -4.91 9.54 0.10
N ILE A 26 -3.78 9.17 0.71
CA ILE A 26 -2.64 8.56 0.03
C ILE A 26 -2.48 7.19 0.67
N ALA A 27 -2.88 6.15 -0.06
CA ALA A 27 -2.75 4.77 0.38
C ALA A 27 -1.44 4.15 -0.12
N THR A 28 -0.94 3.16 0.60
CA THR A 28 0.24 2.40 0.19
C THR A 28 0.08 0.92 0.49
N ILE A 29 0.77 0.08 -0.28
CA ILE A 29 1.07 -1.30 0.12
C ILE A 29 2.58 -1.44 0.24
N SER A 30 3.03 -1.92 1.40
CA SER A 30 4.44 -2.15 1.66
C SER A 30 4.99 -3.27 0.78
N PRO A 31 6.32 -3.33 0.58
CA PRO A 31 6.94 -4.52 0.03
C PRO A 31 6.65 -5.73 0.91
N ILE A 32 6.45 -6.88 0.26
CA ILE A 32 6.23 -8.17 0.90
C ILE A 32 7.13 -9.22 0.25
N TYR A 33 7.43 -10.29 0.97
CA TYR A 33 8.14 -11.42 0.38
C TYR A 33 7.15 -12.25 -0.45
N LEU A 34 7.35 -12.23 -1.76
CA LEU A 34 6.61 -13.07 -2.71
C LEU A 34 7.61 -13.94 -3.49
N PRO A 35 7.68 -15.24 -3.21
CA PRO A 35 8.56 -16.15 -3.95
C PRO A 35 8.12 -16.28 -5.41
N GLU A 36 6.81 -16.27 -5.66
CA GLU A 36 6.21 -16.44 -6.98
C GLU A 36 5.11 -15.39 -7.25
N TRP A 37 4.80 -15.20 -8.53
CA TRP A 37 3.74 -14.31 -8.99
C TRP A 37 2.41 -15.06 -8.85
N GLY A 38 1.42 -14.47 -8.18
CA GLY A 38 0.17 -15.17 -7.86
C GLY A 38 -1.06 -14.27 -7.76
N GLU A 39 -2.18 -14.86 -7.32
CA GLU A 39 -3.53 -14.26 -7.30
C GLU A 39 -3.70 -12.96 -6.49
N ASN A 40 -2.68 -12.53 -5.74
CA ASN A 40 -2.70 -11.29 -4.96
C ASN A 40 -2.93 -10.03 -5.82
N ASP A 41 -2.67 -10.11 -7.13
CA ASP A 41 -2.82 -8.99 -8.06
C ASP A 41 -4.23 -8.47 -8.18
N LYS A 42 -5.21 -9.36 -8.29
CA LYS A 42 -6.62 -8.97 -8.46
C LYS A 42 -7.10 -8.16 -7.26
N PHE A 43 -6.67 -8.57 -6.07
CA PHE A 43 -7.01 -7.88 -4.84
C PHE A 43 -6.33 -6.50 -4.75
N ILE A 44 -5.02 -6.41 -5.04
CA ILE A 44 -4.30 -5.13 -5.03
C ILE A 44 -4.91 -4.17 -6.07
N MET A 45 -5.29 -4.67 -7.25
CA MET A 45 -6.01 -3.90 -8.26
C MET A 45 -7.35 -3.36 -7.72
N GLN A 46 -8.14 -4.19 -7.05
CA GLN A 46 -9.41 -3.76 -6.45
C GLN A 46 -9.20 -2.66 -5.39
N LEU A 47 -8.18 -2.78 -4.53
CA LEU A 47 -7.86 -1.73 -3.56
C LEU A 47 -7.49 -0.41 -4.24
N LYS A 48 -6.68 -0.47 -5.31
CA LYS A 48 -6.30 0.71 -6.09
C LYS A 48 -7.52 1.38 -6.71
N GLU A 49 -8.44 0.61 -7.27
CA GLU A 49 -9.68 1.13 -7.86
C GLU A 49 -10.56 1.84 -6.82
N ILE A 50 -10.73 1.24 -5.64
CA ILE A 50 -11.49 1.83 -4.53
C ILE A 50 -10.89 3.18 -4.12
N ILE A 51 -9.57 3.26 -3.91
CA ILE A 51 -8.89 4.51 -3.53
C ILE A 51 -9.00 5.56 -4.64
N LYS A 52 -8.79 5.18 -5.90
CA LYS A 52 -8.93 6.08 -7.05
C LYS A 52 -10.36 6.60 -7.20
N SER A 53 -11.38 5.79 -6.92
CA SER A 53 -12.79 6.17 -7.05
C SER A 53 -13.19 7.37 -6.18
N VAL A 54 -12.46 7.62 -5.09
CA VAL A 54 -12.68 8.78 -4.22
C VAL A 54 -11.70 9.93 -4.48
N GLY A 55 -10.86 9.82 -5.51
CA GLY A 55 -9.81 10.79 -5.85
C GLY A 55 -8.59 10.71 -4.94
N GLY A 56 -8.33 9.55 -4.33
CA GLY A 56 -7.11 9.29 -3.57
C GLY A 56 -5.97 8.80 -4.47
N GLU A 57 -4.75 8.88 -3.94
CA GLU A 57 -3.55 8.33 -4.57
C GLU A 57 -3.17 6.98 -3.97
N PHE A 58 -2.54 6.13 -4.77
CA PHE A 58 -2.09 4.81 -4.33
C PHE A 58 -0.63 4.57 -4.74
N LEU A 59 0.25 4.39 -3.76
CA LEU A 59 1.66 4.05 -3.94
C LEU A 59 1.85 2.55 -3.74
N ASP A 60 2.20 1.81 -4.80
CA ASP A 60 2.34 0.36 -4.73
C ASP A 60 3.79 -0.09 -4.75
N TYR A 61 4.25 -0.66 -3.63
CA TYR A 61 5.59 -1.22 -3.47
C TYR A 61 5.59 -2.74 -3.29
N SER A 62 4.44 -3.40 -3.45
CA SER A 62 4.30 -4.86 -3.27
C SER A 62 5.22 -5.66 -4.19
N ARG A 63 5.67 -5.05 -5.29
CA ARG A 63 6.53 -5.62 -6.34
C ARG A 63 7.85 -4.90 -6.51
N ASP A 64 8.28 -4.15 -5.51
CA ASP A 64 9.51 -3.40 -5.61
C ASP A 64 10.72 -4.37 -5.72
N PRO A 65 11.49 -4.34 -6.83
CA PRO A 65 12.61 -5.25 -7.06
C PRO A 65 13.70 -5.14 -5.98
N ARG A 66 13.74 -4.03 -5.23
CA ARG A 66 14.67 -3.83 -4.13
C ARG A 66 14.39 -4.75 -2.94
N PHE A 67 13.16 -5.21 -2.78
CA PHE A 67 12.70 -6.00 -1.62
C PHE A 67 12.12 -7.37 -2.00
N MET A 68 11.46 -7.46 -3.16
CA MET A 68 10.80 -8.71 -3.55
C MET A 68 11.80 -9.86 -3.65
N ARG A 69 11.36 -11.07 -3.29
CA ARG A 69 12.16 -12.31 -3.32
C ARG A 69 13.41 -12.32 -2.43
N LYS A 70 13.59 -11.32 -1.56
CA LYS A 70 14.68 -11.27 -0.58
C LYS A 70 14.14 -11.62 0.80
N LYS A 71 14.08 -12.92 1.11
CA LYS A 71 13.53 -13.41 2.39
C LYS A 71 14.31 -12.85 3.58
N GLU A 72 15.61 -12.65 3.41
CA GLU A 72 16.53 -12.04 4.35
C GLU A 72 16.25 -10.57 4.67
N LEU A 73 15.32 -9.92 3.98
CA LEU A 73 14.86 -8.56 4.28
C LEU A 73 13.53 -8.55 5.05
N CYS A 74 12.96 -9.72 5.34
CA CYS A 74 11.65 -9.85 5.95
C CYS A 74 11.74 -10.65 7.27
N TYR A 75 10.94 -10.26 8.26
CA TYR A 75 10.74 -11.04 9.49
C TYR A 75 9.87 -12.27 9.21
N ASP A 76 8.80 -12.10 8.44
CA ASP A 76 7.94 -13.16 7.92
C ASP A 76 7.66 -12.93 6.43
N ASP A 77 6.54 -13.39 5.87
CA ASP A 77 6.22 -13.16 4.45
C ASP A 77 5.61 -11.76 4.18
N LEU A 78 5.16 -11.06 5.22
CA LEU A 78 4.39 -9.83 5.14
C LEU A 78 5.10 -8.62 5.75
N HIS A 79 6.04 -8.84 6.66
CA HIS A 79 6.69 -7.78 7.43
C HIS A 79 8.18 -7.67 7.10
N LEU A 80 8.61 -6.47 6.72
CA LEU A 80 10.03 -6.13 6.58
C LEU A 80 10.74 -6.15 7.94
N MET A 81 12.01 -6.53 7.96
CA MET A 81 12.86 -6.40 9.15
C MET A 81 13.43 -4.98 9.27
N GLY A 82 13.94 -4.61 10.46
CA GLY A 82 14.25 -3.21 10.81
C GLY A 82 15.11 -2.43 9.78
N THR A 83 16.17 -3.02 9.25
CA THR A 83 17.01 -2.36 8.22
C THR A 83 16.26 -2.15 6.91
N ALA A 84 15.55 -3.17 6.42
CA ALA A 84 14.73 -3.07 5.21
C ALA A 84 13.55 -2.11 5.37
N ALA A 85 12.91 -2.10 6.54
CA ALA A 85 11.83 -1.15 6.87
C ALA A 85 12.34 0.30 6.89
N THR A 86 13.58 0.51 7.35
CA THR A 86 14.24 1.82 7.32
C THR A 86 14.50 2.27 5.88
N GLU A 87 15.05 1.39 5.03
CA GLU A 87 15.26 1.67 3.61
C GLU A 87 13.94 1.99 2.90
N PHE A 88 12.90 1.18 3.14
CA PHE A 88 11.57 1.42 2.60
C PHE A 88 11.00 2.78 3.03
N SER A 89 11.22 3.18 4.29
CA SER A 89 10.75 4.47 4.80
C SER A 89 11.40 5.66 4.07
N TYR A 90 12.69 5.57 3.71
CA TYR A 90 13.34 6.61 2.90
C TYR A 90 12.74 6.71 1.49
N ILE A 91 12.50 5.56 0.85
CA ILE A 91 11.90 5.48 -0.49
C ILE A 91 10.48 6.06 -0.47
N PHE A 92 9.65 5.57 0.44
CA PHE A 92 8.27 6.02 0.61
C PHE A 92 8.20 7.52 0.93
N GLY A 93 9.08 8.00 1.82
CA GLY A 93 9.16 9.43 2.15
C GLY A 93 9.52 10.30 0.95
N ALA A 94 10.45 9.85 0.09
CA ALA A 94 10.80 10.56 -1.13
C ALA A 94 9.62 10.66 -2.11
N ASP A 95 8.86 9.58 -2.30
CA ASP A 95 7.68 9.58 -3.17
C ASP A 95 6.53 10.40 -2.57
N LEU A 96 6.30 10.32 -1.27
CA LEU A 96 5.32 11.14 -0.57
C LEU A 96 5.63 12.63 -0.67
N ASN A 97 6.92 13.02 -0.74
CA ASN A 97 7.33 14.40 -0.97
C ASN A 97 7.07 14.89 -2.40
N LYS A 98 7.10 14.01 -3.41
CA LYS A 98 6.67 14.37 -4.78
C LYS A 98 5.17 14.68 -4.84
N LEU A 99 4.40 14.06 -3.96
CA LEU A 99 2.98 14.34 -3.75
C LEU A 99 2.72 15.53 -2.82
N SER A 100 3.74 16.35 -2.52
CA SER A 100 3.59 17.53 -1.65
C SER A 100 2.56 18.54 -2.16
N HIS A 101 2.32 18.62 -3.48
CA HIS A 101 1.24 19.43 -4.07
C HIS A 101 -0.16 18.99 -3.63
N LEU A 102 -0.31 17.77 -3.12
CA LEU A 102 -1.55 17.26 -2.53
C LEU A 102 -1.67 17.61 -1.04
N ARG A 103 -0.61 18.04 -0.35
CA ARG A 103 -0.71 18.52 1.04
C ARG A 103 -1.46 19.86 1.02
N THR A 104 -2.53 19.97 1.81
CA THR A 104 -3.31 21.20 1.94
C THR A 104 -2.41 22.34 2.43
N LYS A 105 -2.55 23.52 1.82
CA LYS A 105 -2.11 24.79 2.41
C LYS A 105 -2.91 25.07 3.68
#